data_AF-A0A9E2QCX4-F1
#
_entry.id   AF-A0A9E2QCX4-F1
#
_cell.length_a   1.000
_cell.length_b   1.000
_cell.length_c   1.000
_cell.angle_alpha   90.00
_cell.angle_beta   90.00
_cell.angle_gamma   90.00
#
_symmetry.space_group_name_H-M   'P 1'
#
loop_
_entity.id
_entity.type
_entity.pdbx_description
1 polymer ?
#
loop_
_entity_poly.entity_id
_entity_poly.type
_entity_poly.pdbx_seq_one_letter_code
_entity_poly.pdbx_strand_id
1 'polypeptide(L)'
;MIVLGTIKVGHSSDPEALTGCTVFLPPEGTVASCEVRGGAPGTRETQLLRPMFTVSGVNAILLAGGSAFGLGAAAGVVRFLEERSVGFLTPGGPVPIVSAAVIFDLDIGDKTVRPDEEMAYRACLEASVDEEAQGSVGVGMGASVGNVAGRRMSTRGGFGLDRFHGESLKVEVAAVVNSFGDVVGEDGSVIAGFRDADGGFAGAEAFIAGVAGVAGSSRENTTLVVVTTNAQIDVVGCARLALQGHNGIARAIRPSHTRYDGDTVFVLATGEVEAPQDAVEALAAKGTAGAIRSAVMSAEAGGGLPGACDILRA
;
A
#
# COMPACT_ATOMS: atom_id res chain seq x y z
N MET A 1 28.59 -10.65 -2.22
CA MET A 1 28.48 -9.80 -3.43
C MET A 1 27.07 -9.23 -3.39
N ILE A 2 26.93 -7.93 -3.10
CA ILE A 2 25.64 -7.28 -2.87
C ILE A 2 24.94 -7.20 -4.24
N VAL A 3 23.77 -7.80 -4.36
CA VAL A 3 22.95 -7.68 -5.57
C VAL A 3 22.41 -6.24 -5.59
N LEU A 4 23.05 -5.40 -6.40
CA LEU A 4 22.51 -4.13 -6.86
C LEU A 4 21.41 -4.47 -7.87
N GLY A 5 20.14 -4.51 -7.44
CA GLY A 5 19.01 -4.71 -8.35
C GLY A 5 17.69 -5.26 -7.78
N THR A 6 17.52 -5.31 -6.45
CA THR A 6 16.25 -5.77 -5.87
C THR A 6 15.86 -4.90 -4.68
N ILE A 7 14.60 -4.47 -4.66
CA ILE A 7 14.02 -3.72 -3.54
C ILE A 7 13.79 -4.69 -2.39
N LYS A 8 14.24 -4.32 -1.19
CA LYS A 8 13.95 -5.10 0.01
C LYS A 8 12.63 -4.64 0.61
N VAL A 9 11.82 -5.58 1.07
CA VAL A 9 10.58 -5.31 1.78
C VAL A 9 10.73 -5.87 3.19
N GLY A 10 10.37 -5.08 4.19
CA GLY A 10 10.37 -5.51 5.58
C GLY A 10 9.11 -5.08 6.29
N HIS A 11 8.64 -5.94 7.19
CA HIS A 11 7.42 -5.71 7.96
C HIS A 11 7.76 -5.62 9.44
N SER A 12 6.98 -4.85 10.19
CA SER A 12 6.92 -4.98 11.64
C SER A 12 5.47 -4.82 12.07
N SER A 13 4.98 -5.76 12.87
CA SER A 13 3.55 -5.87 13.21
C SER A 13 3.36 -5.93 14.71
N ASP A 14 2.24 -5.42 15.18
CA ASP A 14 1.70 -5.67 16.51
C ASP A 14 0.34 -6.38 16.36
N PRO A 15 0.31 -7.72 16.51
CA PRO A 15 -0.93 -8.50 16.38
C PRO A 15 -1.95 -8.23 17.49
N GLU A 16 -1.53 -7.76 18.66
CA GLU A 16 -2.43 -7.48 19.78
C GLU A 16 -3.13 -6.13 19.57
N ALA A 17 -2.36 -5.11 19.20
CA ALA A 17 -2.88 -3.78 18.87
C ALA A 17 -3.53 -3.70 17.49
N LEU A 18 -3.33 -4.72 16.64
CA LEU A 18 -3.79 -4.79 15.25
C LEU A 18 -3.30 -3.62 14.39
N THR A 19 -1.99 -3.36 14.41
CA THR A 19 -1.34 -2.33 13.60
C THR A 19 0.04 -2.79 13.15
N GLY A 20 0.68 -2.05 12.25
CA GLY A 20 2.06 -2.29 11.87
C GLY A 20 2.56 -1.32 10.81
N CYS A 21 3.77 -1.57 10.33
CA CYS A 21 4.35 -0.84 9.21
C CYS A 21 5.10 -1.76 8.25
N THR A 22 5.35 -1.24 7.06
CA THR A 22 6.06 -1.94 5.99
C THR A 22 6.97 -0.94 5.29
N VAL A 23 8.24 -1.32 5.13
CA VAL A 23 9.28 -0.48 4.53
C VAL A 23 9.78 -1.12 3.25
N PHE A 24 9.89 -0.31 2.20
CA PHE A 24 10.53 -0.67 0.94
C PHE A 24 11.87 0.06 0.88
N LEU A 25 12.98 -0.68 0.80
CA LEU A 25 14.34 -0.17 0.70
C LEU A 25 14.87 -0.45 -0.72
N PRO A 26 14.73 0.51 -1.66
CA PRO A 26 15.31 0.38 -2.98
C PRO A 26 16.85 0.47 -2.97
N PRO A 27 17.52 -0.10 -3.98
CA PRO A 27 18.94 0.16 -4.20
C PRO A 27 19.17 1.64 -4.59
N GLU A 28 20.40 2.12 -4.38
CA GLU A 28 20.83 3.45 -4.81
C GLU A 28 20.61 3.64 -6.33
N GLY A 29 20.22 4.85 -6.74
CA GLY A 29 19.94 5.18 -8.14
C GLY A 29 18.51 4.85 -8.59
N THR A 30 17.68 4.26 -7.72
CA THR A 30 16.26 4.00 -8.03
C THR A 30 15.50 5.29 -8.29
N VAL A 31 14.85 5.37 -9.45
CA VAL A 31 13.96 6.47 -9.80
C VAL A 31 12.60 6.23 -9.15
N ALA A 32 12.01 7.26 -8.57
CA ALA A 32 10.73 7.16 -7.89
C ALA A 32 9.78 8.29 -8.25
N SER A 33 8.49 7.97 -8.22
CA SER A 33 7.41 8.95 -8.32
C SER A 33 6.22 8.46 -7.50
N CYS A 34 5.23 9.32 -7.28
CA CYS A 34 3.94 8.91 -6.72
C CYS A 34 2.77 9.69 -7.32
N GLU A 35 1.57 9.16 -7.12
CA GLU A 35 0.30 9.85 -7.34
C GLU A 35 -0.59 9.66 -6.11
N VAL A 36 -1.25 10.73 -5.69
CA VAL A 36 -2.23 10.74 -4.59
C VAL A 36 -3.58 11.16 -5.16
N ARG A 37 -4.62 10.34 -5.01
CA ARG A 37 -5.97 10.64 -5.56
C ARG A 37 -7.10 10.69 -4.56
N GLY A 38 -7.05 9.87 -3.51
CA GLY A 38 -8.13 9.82 -2.53
C GLY A 38 -8.37 11.19 -1.87
N GLY A 39 -9.60 11.47 -1.43
CA GLY A 39 -9.96 12.74 -0.80
C GLY A 39 -9.49 12.94 0.65
N ALA A 40 -8.88 11.92 1.28
CA ALA A 40 -8.40 11.95 2.66
C ALA A 40 -6.98 11.37 2.82
N PRO A 41 -5.97 11.90 2.10
CA PRO A 41 -4.62 11.35 2.16
C PRO A 41 -3.91 11.70 3.48
N GLY A 42 -3.14 10.74 4.00
CA GLY A 42 -2.13 10.98 5.02
C GLY A 42 -0.76 10.65 4.45
N THR A 43 0.04 11.65 4.13
CA THR A 43 1.30 11.46 3.40
C THR A 43 2.43 12.30 3.97
N ARG A 44 3.66 11.80 3.83
CA ARG A 44 4.91 12.52 4.09
C ARG A 44 5.76 12.51 2.82
N GLU A 45 6.35 13.67 2.50
CA GLU A 45 7.40 13.81 1.48
C GLU A 45 7.01 13.37 0.05
N THR A 46 5.72 13.29 -0.28
CA THR A 46 5.24 12.96 -1.64
C THR A 46 5.44 14.09 -2.66
N GLN A 47 5.54 15.34 -2.23
CA GLN A 47 5.68 16.48 -3.15
C GLN A 47 6.99 16.45 -3.94
N LEU A 48 8.08 15.96 -3.33
CA LEU A 48 9.38 15.84 -4.02
C LEU A 48 9.39 14.76 -5.10
N LEU A 49 8.45 13.81 -5.04
CA LEU A 49 8.31 12.73 -6.01
C LEU A 49 7.56 13.15 -7.28
N ARG A 50 7.09 14.40 -7.36
CA ARG A 50 6.44 14.89 -8.57
C ARG A 50 7.48 15.21 -9.65
N PRO A 51 7.14 15.04 -10.94
CA PRO A 51 7.93 15.62 -12.01
C PRO A 51 8.15 17.12 -11.75
N MET A 52 9.35 17.63 -12.08
CA MET A 52 9.83 19.01 -11.90
C MET A 52 10.55 19.35 -10.60
N PHE A 53 10.65 18.44 -9.62
CA PHE A 53 11.47 18.66 -8.43
C PHE A 53 12.90 18.13 -8.60
N THR A 54 13.81 18.59 -7.74
CA THR A 54 15.25 18.34 -7.84
C THR A 54 15.66 16.90 -7.55
N VAL A 55 14.79 16.15 -6.89
CA VAL A 55 15.06 14.77 -6.47
C VAL A 55 14.34 13.83 -7.42
N SER A 56 15.07 12.85 -7.98
CA SER A 56 14.51 11.86 -8.92
C SER A 56 14.11 10.54 -8.26
N GLY A 57 14.30 10.40 -6.94
CA GLY A 57 14.13 9.12 -6.23
C GLY A 57 13.92 9.27 -4.72
N VAL A 58 13.88 8.14 -4.01
CA VAL A 58 13.82 8.08 -2.53
C VAL A 58 14.81 7.04 -2.02
N ASN A 59 15.13 7.11 -0.73
CA ASN A 59 15.91 6.06 -0.08
C ASN A 59 15.01 4.99 0.55
N ALA A 60 13.75 5.33 0.85
CA ALA A 60 12.75 4.37 1.31
C ALA A 60 11.32 4.85 1.06
N ILE A 61 10.39 3.90 0.97
CA ILE A 61 8.95 4.12 1.16
C ILE A 61 8.52 3.46 2.47
N LEU A 62 7.79 4.20 3.31
CA LEU A 62 7.16 3.68 4.52
C LEU A 62 5.63 3.67 4.34
N LEU A 63 5.01 2.51 4.54
CA LEU A 63 3.56 2.39 4.70
C LEU A 63 3.28 2.04 6.17
N ALA A 64 2.38 2.77 6.82
CA ALA A 64 2.11 2.54 8.24
C ALA A 64 0.61 2.63 8.60
N GLY A 65 0.23 1.88 9.63
CA GLY A 65 -1.01 2.06 10.35
C GLY A 65 -1.03 3.34 11.19
N GLY A 66 -2.00 3.48 12.07
CA GLY A 66 -2.10 4.56 13.04
C GLY A 66 -2.51 5.92 12.46
N SER A 67 -2.99 5.97 11.21
CA SER A 67 -3.35 7.21 10.51
C SER A 67 -2.21 8.24 10.57
N ALA A 68 -2.52 9.53 10.64
CA ALA A 68 -1.53 10.61 10.64
C ALA A 68 -0.44 10.47 11.73
N PHE A 69 -0.72 9.78 12.85
CA PHE A 69 0.30 9.51 13.87
C PHE A 69 1.40 8.57 13.38
N GLY A 70 1.05 7.58 12.54
CA GLY A 70 2.00 6.63 11.97
C GLY A 70 3.04 7.26 11.06
N LEU A 71 2.81 8.49 10.56
CA LEU A 71 3.83 9.25 9.82
C LEU A 71 5.07 9.55 10.68
N GLY A 72 4.95 9.54 12.01
CA GLY A 72 6.07 9.68 12.94
C GLY A 72 7.08 8.53 12.85
N ALA A 73 6.63 7.32 12.47
CA ALA A 73 7.50 6.17 12.31
C ALA A 73 8.59 6.36 11.22
N ALA A 74 8.41 7.33 10.31
CA ALA A 74 9.40 7.67 9.30
C ALA A 74 10.76 8.08 9.91
N ALA A 75 10.79 8.66 11.12
CA ALA A 75 12.04 9.00 11.79
C ALA A 75 12.89 7.76 12.13
N GLY A 76 12.26 6.60 12.38
CA GLY A 76 12.95 5.32 12.53
C GLY A 76 13.67 4.87 11.26
N VAL A 77 13.01 5.03 10.10
CA VAL A 77 13.61 4.72 8.80
C VAL A 77 14.75 5.68 8.48
N VAL A 78 14.56 6.98 8.76
CA VAL A 78 15.62 7.99 8.61
C VAL A 78 16.84 7.63 9.46
N ARG A 79 16.65 7.28 10.74
CA ARG A 79 17.72 6.82 11.64
C ARG A 79 18.47 5.61 11.07
N PHE A 80 17.73 4.60 10.60
CA PHE A 80 18.32 3.40 9.98
C PHE A 80 19.24 3.74 8.79
N LEU A 81 18.78 4.64 7.91
CA LEU A 81 19.52 5.06 6.72
C LEU A 81 20.72 5.96 7.06
N GLU A 82 20.55 6.89 8.00
CA GLU A 82 21.60 7.80 8.46
C GLU A 82 22.78 7.04 9.07
N GLU A 83 22.53 6.05 9.94
CA GLU A 83 23.56 5.18 10.52
C GLU A 83 24.38 4.43 9.46
N ARG A 84 23.81 4.25 8.26
CA ARG A 84 24.43 3.57 7.12
C ARG A 84 24.95 4.55 6.07
N SER A 85 24.92 5.85 6.35
CA SER A 85 25.33 6.92 5.43
C SER A 85 24.59 6.87 4.08
N VAL A 86 23.32 6.44 4.08
CA VAL A 86 22.47 6.36 2.90
C VAL A 86 21.59 7.60 2.84
N GLY A 87 21.67 8.36 1.74
CA GLY A 87 20.89 9.57 1.55
C GLY A 87 21.36 10.36 0.34
N PHE A 88 20.65 11.45 0.04
CA PHE A 88 21.06 12.39 -0.99
C PHE A 88 22.24 13.22 -0.49
N LEU A 89 23.31 13.31 -1.28
CA LEU A 89 24.50 14.03 -0.87
C LEU A 89 24.24 15.54 -0.79
N THR A 90 24.53 16.11 0.38
CA THR A 90 24.50 17.55 0.64
C THR A 90 25.84 18.00 1.23
N PRO A 91 26.11 19.31 1.36
CA PRO A 91 27.29 19.80 2.07
C PRO A 91 27.38 19.31 3.54
N GLY A 92 26.26 18.92 4.15
CA GLY A 92 26.21 18.37 5.51
C GLY A 92 26.33 16.85 5.59
N GLY A 93 26.51 16.16 4.46
CA GLY A 93 26.50 14.69 4.37
C GLY A 93 25.23 14.14 3.68
N PRO A 94 25.07 12.80 3.66
CA PRO A 94 23.88 12.15 3.10
C PRO A 94 22.63 12.50 3.92
N VAL A 95 21.59 13.00 3.26
CA VAL A 95 20.27 13.29 3.87
C VAL A 95 19.26 12.26 3.37
N PRO A 96 18.76 11.35 4.23
CA PRO A 96 17.76 10.37 3.84
C PRO A 96 16.45 11.02 3.42
N ILE A 97 15.89 10.61 2.29
CA ILE A 97 14.54 10.96 1.86
C ILE A 97 13.63 9.73 1.99
N VAL A 98 12.64 9.84 2.89
CA VAL A 98 11.68 8.78 3.20
C VAL A 98 10.28 9.30 2.93
N SER A 99 9.69 8.85 1.82
CA SER A 99 8.29 9.12 1.54
C SER A 99 7.41 8.13 2.29
N ALA A 100 6.25 8.59 2.78
CA ALA A 100 5.35 7.72 3.52
C ALA A 100 3.89 7.98 3.22
N ALA A 101 3.08 6.95 3.43
CA ALA A 101 1.63 7.05 3.44
C ALA A 101 1.02 6.13 4.52
N VAL A 102 -0.18 6.44 4.96
CA VAL A 102 -0.81 5.75 6.10
C VAL A 102 -2.23 5.29 5.82
N ILE A 103 -2.61 4.19 6.47
CA ILE A 103 -4.00 3.75 6.60
C ILE A 103 -4.56 4.15 7.96
N PHE A 104 -5.88 4.15 8.11
CA PHE A 104 -6.53 4.31 9.40
C PHE A 104 -7.03 2.94 9.91
N ASP A 105 -6.47 2.51 11.03
CA ASP A 105 -6.77 1.25 11.72
C ASP A 105 -6.98 1.48 13.24
N LEU A 106 -7.17 2.72 13.67
CA LEU A 106 -7.27 3.07 15.10
C LEU A 106 -8.53 2.53 15.78
N ASP A 107 -9.52 2.05 15.04
CA ASP A 107 -10.80 1.55 15.54
C ASP A 107 -10.96 0.03 15.43
N ILE A 108 -9.90 -0.70 15.05
CA ILE A 108 -9.91 -2.18 14.97
C ILE A 108 -9.27 -2.86 16.19
N GLY A 109 -8.19 -2.29 16.73
CA GLY A 109 -7.47 -2.81 17.89
C GLY A 109 -7.21 -1.72 18.95
N ASP A 110 -6.04 -1.73 19.58
CA ASP A 110 -5.69 -0.72 20.59
C ASP A 110 -5.23 0.58 19.94
N LYS A 111 -6.13 1.56 19.89
CA LYS A 111 -5.88 2.92 19.37
C LYS A 111 -4.71 3.68 20.01
N THR A 112 -4.25 3.26 21.18
CA THR A 112 -3.13 3.91 21.89
C THR A 112 -1.78 3.43 21.38
N VAL A 113 -1.71 2.22 20.84
CA VAL A 113 -0.54 1.61 20.23
C VAL A 113 -0.58 1.84 18.72
N ARG A 114 0.48 2.45 18.18
CA ARG A 114 0.58 2.89 16.79
C ARG A 114 2.02 2.68 16.32
N PRO A 115 2.28 2.57 15.00
CA PRO A 115 3.64 2.45 14.52
C PRO A 115 4.47 3.65 14.95
N ASP A 116 5.61 3.38 15.56
CA ASP A 116 6.57 4.37 16.04
C ASP A 116 7.93 4.20 15.35
N GLU A 117 8.89 5.03 15.76
CA GLU A 117 10.24 4.99 15.20
C GLU A 117 10.90 3.62 15.35
N GLU A 118 10.71 2.95 16.50
CA GLU A 118 11.36 1.68 16.76
C GLU A 118 10.75 0.54 15.93
N MET A 119 9.43 0.54 15.75
CA MET A 119 8.75 -0.41 14.88
C MET A 119 9.22 -0.29 13.44
N ALA A 120 9.33 0.94 12.90
CA ALA A 120 9.83 1.13 11.55
C ALA A 120 11.34 0.85 11.39
N TYR A 121 12.14 1.14 12.41
CA TYR A 121 13.56 0.75 12.43
C TYR A 121 13.71 -0.79 12.37
N ARG A 122 12.90 -1.53 13.14
CA ARG A 122 12.86 -3.01 13.08
C ARG A 122 12.43 -3.51 11.70
N ALA A 123 11.40 -2.92 11.09
CA ALA A 123 11.01 -3.27 9.73
C ALA A 123 12.17 -3.09 8.72
N CYS A 124 13.02 -2.06 8.90
CA CYS A 124 14.22 -1.89 8.07
C CYS A 124 15.28 -2.98 8.30
N LEU A 125 15.46 -3.43 9.54
CA LEU A 125 16.40 -4.51 9.87
C LEU A 125 15.96 -5.87 9.31
N GLU A 126 14.66 -6.12 9.31
CA GLU A 126 14.06 -7.38 8.84
C GLU A 126 13.84 -7.42 7.32
N ALA A 127 14.11 -6.32 6.61
CA ALA A 127 13.85 -6.20 5.19
C ALA A 127 14.64 -7.21 4.33
N SER A 128 13.91 -7.97 3.50
CA SER A 128 14.42 -9.04 2.65
C SER A 128 14.08 -8.82 1.17
N VAL A 129 14.90 -9.38 0.27
CA VAL A 129 14.61 -9.44 -1.18
C VAL A 129 13.67 -10.60 -1.53
N ASP A 130 13.55 -11.58 -0.62
CA ASP A 130 12.75 -12.80 -0.78
C ASP A 130 11.48 -12.74 0.11
N GLU A 131 10.96 -11.53 0.37
CA GLU A 131 9.74 -11.37 1.17
C GLU A 131 8.53 -11.91 0.40
N GLU A 132 7.71 -12.75 1.03
CA GLU A 132 6.54 -13.40 0.43
C GLU A 132 5.29 -13.32 1.31
N ALA A 133 5.40 -12.73 2.50
CA ALA A 133 4.30 -12.60 3.46
C ALA A 133 3.17 -11.75 2.88
N GLN A 134 1.93 -12.20 3.11
CA GLN A 134 0.69 -11.58 2.66
C GLN A 134 -0.39 -11.76 3.73
N GLY A 135 -1.47 -10.99 3.62
CA GLY A 135 -2.58 -10.99 4.58
C GLY A 135 -2.33 -10.02 5.73
N SER A 136 -2.50 -10.51 6.96
CA SER A 136 -2.41 -9.73 8.20
C SER A 136 -0.95 -9.50 8.64
N VAL A 137 -0.15 -8.83 7.81
CA VAL A 137 1.29 -8.57 8.08
C VAL A 137 1.63 -7.09 7.87
N GLY A 138 2.54 -6.57 8.69
CA GLY A 138 3.00 -5.19 8.64
C GLY A 138 1.83 -4.21 8.72
N VAL A 139 1.79 -3.26 7.78
CA VAL A 139 0.67 -2.31 7.68
C VAL A 139 -0.67 -2.97 7.35
N GLY A 140 -0.67 -4.17 6.78
CA GLY A 140 -1.89 -4.97 6.54
C GLY A 140 -2.55 -5.49 7.81
N MET A 141 -1.86 -5.48 8.95
CA MET A 141 -2.36 -6.00 10.22
C MET A 141 -3.67 -5.32 10.68
N GLY A 142 -3.81 -4.02 10.45
CA GLY A 142 -4.98 -3.24 10.86
C GLY A 142 -6.03 -3.02 9.78
N ALA A 143 -5.82 -3.54 8.57
CA ALA A 143 -6.61 -3.16 7.41
C ALA A 143 -8.01 -3.81 7.37
N SER A 144 -9.02 -3.08 6.87
CA SER A 144 -10.35 -3.63 6.56
C SER A 144 -10.97 -3.01 5.30
N VAL A 145 -11.86 -3.77 4.65
CA VAL A 145 -12.47 -3.40 3.36
C VAL A 145 -14.00 -3.40 3.45
N GLY A 146 -14.64 -2.57 2.62
CA GLY A 146 -16.10 -2.44 2.60
C GLY A 146 -16.66 -1.63 3.77
N ASN A 147 -15.93 -0.60 4.20
CA ASN A 147 -16.25 0.21 5.38
C ASN A 147 -17.44 1.18 5.18
N VAL A 148 -18.22 1.00 4.11
CA VAL A 148 -19.34 1.87 3.68
C VAL A 148 -20.43 2.07 4.74
N ALA A 149 -20.68 1.05 5.57
CA ALA A 149 -21.68 1.06 6.64
C ALA A 149 -21.03 0.97 8.04
N GLY A 150 -19.77 1.40 8.14
CA GLY A 150 -18.96 1.29 9.35
C GLY A 150 -18.29 -0.07 9.51
N ARG A 151 -17.18 -0.08 10.27
CA ARG A 151 -16.22 -1.19 10.29
C ARG A 151 -16.79 -2.53 10.74
N ARG A 152 -17.82 -2.54 11.58
CA ARG A 152 -18.46 -3.79 12.05
C ARG A 152 -19.04 -4.65 10.93
N MET A 153 -19.47 -4.01 9.83
CA MET A 153 -20.02 -4.70 8.66
C MET A 153 -18.93 -5.01 7.61
N SER A 154 -17.67 -4.72 7.89
CA SER A 154 -16.56 -4.93 6.97
C SER A 154 -16.01 -6.35 7.02
N THR A 155 -15.11 -6.63 6.08
CA THR A 155 -14.23 -7.81 6.04
C THR A 155 -12.79 -7.38 6.29
N ARG A 156 -11.95 -8.30 6.74
CA ARG A 156 -10.50 -8.07 6.86
C ARG A 156 -9.89 -7.71 5.51
N GLY A 157 -9.07 -6.66 5.55
CA GLY A 157 -8.16 -6.27 4.48
C GLY A 157 -6.80 -6.89 4.72
N GLY A 158 -5.77 -6.40 4.04
CA GLY A 158 -4.42 -6.91 4.27
C GLY A 158 -3.36 -6.29 3.38
N PHE A 159 -2.19 -6.91 3.41
CA PHE A 159 -1.08 -6.70 2.50
C PHE A 159 -1.05 -7.81 1.44
N GLY A 160 -0.84 -7.47 0.18
CA GLY A 160 -0.80 -8.44 -0.91
C GLY A 160 0.26 -8.10 -1.93
N LEU A 161 0.69 -9.12 -2.67
CA LEU A 161 1.73 -9.07 -3.69
C LEU A 161 1.19 -9.66 -5.00
N ASP A 162 1.64 -9.10 -6.12
CA ASP A 162 1.55 -9.74 -7.44
C ASP A 162 2.84 -9.47 -8.23
N ARG A 163 3.33 -10.48 -8.95
CA ARG A 163 4.66 -10.47 -9.56
C ARG A 163 4.62 -10.99 -10.98
N PHE A 164 5.18 -10.20 -11.90
CA PHE A 164 5.38 -10.58 -13.30
C PHE A 164 6.88 -10.60 -13.59
N HIS A 165 7.43 -11.80 -13.74
CA HIS A 165 8.82 -12.01 -14.11
C HIS A 165 8.88 -12.60 -15.53
N GLY A 166 9.27 -11.77 -16.48
CA GLY A 166 9.66 -12.22 -17.82
C GLY A 166 11.12 -12.68 -17.85
N GLU A 167 11.69 -12.85 -19.05
CA GLU A 167 13.10 -13.24 -19.20
C GLU A 167 14.07 -12.23 -18.57
N SER A 168 13.77 -10.93 -18.68
CA SER A 168 14.61 -9.84 -18.15
C SER A 168 13.81 -8.79 -17.38
N LEU A 169 12.60 -8.46 -17.86
CA LEU A 169 11.70 -7.51 -17.22
C LEU A 169 11.03 -8.11 -15.99
N LYS A 170 11.09 -7.37 -14.89
CA LYS A 170 10.35 -7.63 -13.66
C LYS A 170 9.44 -6.45 -13.36
N VAL A 171 8.18 -6.75 -13.04
CA VAL A 171 7.21 -5.81 -12.48
C VAL A 171 6.56 -6.49 -11.29
N GLU A 172 6.67 -5.88 -10.12
CA GLU A 172 6.06 -6.40 -8.90
C GLU A 172 5.21 -5.31 -8.27
N VAL A 173 4.12 -5.71 -7.64
CA VAL A 173 3.20 -4.78 -7.01
C VAL A 173 2.88 -5.26 -5.62
N ALA A 174 3.00 -4.35 -4.65
CA ALA A 174 2.50 -4.53 -3.30
C ALA A 174 1.28 -3.63 -3.08
N ALA A 175 0.26 -4.14 -2.41
CA ALA A 175 -0.95 -3.39 -2.08
C ALA A 175 -1.34 -3.58 -0.61
N VAL A 176 -1.80 -2.51 0.02
CA VAL A 176 -2.41 -2.48 1.35
C VAL A 176 -3.84 -2.03 1.18
N VAL A 177 -4.80 -2.86 1.60
CA VAL A 177 -6.20 -2.64 1.26
C VAL A 177 -7.03 -2.33 2.51
N ASN A 178 -7.20 -1.04 2.82
CA ASN A 178 -8.10 -0.54 3.85
C ASN A 178 -9.21 0.32 3.21
N SER A 179 -10.01 -0.26 2.32
CA SER A 179 -10.85 0.49 1.38
C SER A 179 -12.26 0.80 1.88
N PHE A 180 -12.79 1.94 1.43
CA PHE A 180 -14.20 2.28 1.61
C PHE A 180 -15.12 1.32 0.86
N GLY A 181 -14.81 1.05 -0.41
CA GLY A 181 -15.55 0.13 -1.25
C GLY A 181 -15.13 -1.33 -1.10
N ASP A 182 -15.79 -2.18 -1.87
CA ASP A 182 -15.58 -3.62 -1.90
C ASP A 182 -14.47 -4.02 -2.85
N VAL A 183 -13.80 -5.12 -2.56
CA VAL A 183 -12.89 -5.78 -3.49
C VAL A 183 -13.66 -6.76 -4.37
N VAL A 184 -13.46 -6.65 -5.68
CA VAL A 184 -14.14 -7.48 -6.70
C VAL A 184 -13.19 -8.42 -7.43
N GLY A 185 -13.69 -9.62 -7.73
CA GLY A 185 -13.05 -10.62 -8.57
C GLY A 185 -12.97 -10.20 -10.04
N GLU A 186 -12.36 -11.05 -10.88
CA GLU A 186 -12.29 -10.79 -12.32
C GLU A 186 -13.66 -10.89 -13.03
N ASP A 187 -14.56 -11.70 -12.48
CA ASP A 187 -15.96 -11.83 -12.93
C ASP A 187 -16.86 -10.70 -12.43
N GLY A 188 -16.33 -9.78 -11.61
CA GLY A 188 -17.06 -8.67 -11.01
C GLY A 188 -17.84 -9.02 -9.74
N SER A 189 -17.75 -10.25 -9.24
CA SER A 189 -18.32 -10.63 -7.94
C SER A 189 -17.56 -9.95 -6.79
N VAL A 190 -18.26 -9.63 -5.70
CA VAL A 190 -17.60 -9.16 -4.47
C VAL A 190 -16.92 -10.35 -3.81
N ILE A 191 -15.62 -10.23 -3.55
CA ILE A 191 -14.82 -11.28 -2.90
C ILE A 191 -14.39 -10.90 -1.48
N ALA A 192 -14.39 -9.62 -1.13
CA ALA A 192 -14.22 -9.11 0.22
C ALA A 192 -14.82 -7.71 0.30
N GLY A 193 -15.54 -7.37 1.36
CA GLY A 193 -16.18 -6.06 1.43
C GLY A 193 -17.30 -5.96 2.45
N PHE A 194 -18.26 -5.11 2.13
CA PHE A 194 -19.41 -4.82 2.95
C PHE A 194 -20.31 -6.05 3.08
N ARG A 195 -20.64 -6.38 4.32
CA ARG A 195 -21.47 -7.53 4.69
C ARG A 195 -22.87 -7.09 5.11
N ASP A 196 -23.86 -7.92 4.83
CA ASP A 196 -25.20 -7.79 5.42
C ASP A 196 -25.28 -8.40 6.82
N ALA A 197 -26.48 -8.38 7.41
CA ALA A 197 -26.75 -8.96 8.72
C ALA A 197 -26.67 -10.49 8.73
N ASP A 198 -26.81 -11.14 7.57
CA ASP A 198 -26.72 -12.59 7.40
C ASP A 198 -25.26 -13.05 7.21
N GLY A 199 -24.33 -12.10 7.04
CA GLY A 199 -22.89 -12.33 6.94
C GLY A 199 -22.38 -12.47 5.51
N GLY A 200 -23.25 -12.39 4.50
CA GLY A 200 -22.90 -12.40 3.08
C GLY A 200 -22.50 -11.03 2.55
N PHE A 201 -21.94 -10.97 1.34
CA PHE A 201 -21.55 -9.70 0.72
C PHE A 201 -22.74 -8.97 0.13
N ALA A 202 -22.98 -7.74 0.59
CA ALA A 202 -24.16 -6.94 0.26
C ALA A 202 -23.92 -5.93 -0.89
N GLY A 203 -22.67 -5.63 -1.21
CA GLY A 203 -22.31 -4.70 -2.29
C GLY A 203 -22.38 -3.23 -1.86
N ALA A 204 -21.24 -2.57 -1.74
CA ALA A 204 -21.11 -1.17 -1.35
C ALA A 204 -21.80 -0.22 -2.35
N GLU A 205 -21.67 -0.45 -3.66
CA GLU A 205 -22.32 0.39 -4.68
C GLU A 205 -23.86 0.28 -4.61
N ALA A 206 -24.39 -0.93 -4.41
CA ALA A 206 -25.83 -1.15 -4.26
C ALA A 206 -26.35 -0.46 -2.99
N PHE A 207 -25.59 -0.56 -1.89
CA PHE A 207 -25.90 0.14 -0.63
C PHE A 207 -25.91 1.67 -0.82
N ILE A 208 -24.89 2.23 -1.48
CA ILE A 208 -24.81 3.68 -1.75
C ILE A 208 -25.96 4.15 -2.63
N ALA A 209 -26.31 3.39 -3.67
CA ALA A 209 -27.40 3.74 -4.58
C ALA A 209 -28.78 3.67 -3.93
N GLY A 210 -28.98 2.76 -2.96
CA GLY A 210 -30.25 2.56 -2.26
C GLY A 210 -30.53 3.55 -1.13
N VAL A 211 -29.51 4.22 -0.59
CA VAL A 211 -29.65 5.14 0.55
C VAL A 211 -29.60 6.59 0.08
N ALA A 212 -30.59 7.39 0.49
CA ALA A 212 -30.53 8.85 0.43
C ALA A 212 -29.52 9.40 1.46
N GLY A 213 -28.22 9.19 1.21
CA GLY A 213 -27.10 9.65 2.05
C GLY A 213 -26.38 8.54 2.77
N VAL A 214 -25.09 8.36 2.47
CA VAL A 214 -24.18 7.46 3.19
C VAL A 214 -24.16 7.86 4.67
N ALA A 215 -24.85 7.08 5.51
CA ALA A 215 -24.90 7.34 6.94
C ALA A 215 -23.56 6.95 7.57
N GLY A 216 -22.74 7.96 7.91
CA GLY A 216 -21.66 7.78 8.90
C GLY A 216 -20.29 7.37 8.39
N SER A 217 -19.94 7.48 7.10
CA SER A 217 -18.58 7.18 6.66
C SER A 217 -17.61 8.34 6.96
N SER A 218 -16.79 8.14 7.97
CA SER A 218 -15.64 8.94 8.37
C SER A 218 -14.50 8.84 7.35
N ARG A 219 -13.58 9.82 7.36
CA ARG A 219 -12.40 9.92 6.48
C ARG A 219 -11.30 8.92 6.91
N GLU A 220 -11.60 7.63 6.84
CA GLU A 220 -10.86 6.56 7.55
C GLU A 220 -10.42 5.40 6.63
N ASN A 221 -10.40 5.62 5.31
CA ASN A 221 -10.10 4.57 4.34
C ASN A 221 -8.90 4.96 3.48
N THR A 222 -8.12 3.98 3.02
CA THR A 222 -6.95 4.16 2.17
C THR A 222 -6.56 2.83 1.50
N THR A 223 -6.35 2.84 0.19
CA THR A 223 -5.56 1.80 -0.51
C THR A 223 -4.18 2.35 -0.85
N LEU A 224 -3.13 1.69 -0.35
CA LEU A 224 -1.74 2.05 -0.64
C LEU A 224 -1.13 1.04 -1.59
N VAL A 225 -0.43 1.50 -2.61
CA VAL A 225 0.22 0.62 -3.60
C VAL A 225 1.67 1.05 -3.81
N VAL A 226 2.56 0.07 -3.94
CA VAL A 226 3.94 0.27 -4.40
C VAL A 226 4.14 -0.60 -5.62
N VAL A 227 4.37 0.03 -6.77
CA VAL A 227 4.76 -0.63 -8.01
C VAL A 227 6.28 -0.59 -8.10
N THR A 228 6.90 -1.73 -8.34
CA THR A 228 8.34 -1.83 -8.57
C THR A 228 8.62 -2.38 -9.94
N THR A 229 9.73 -1.94 -10.54
CA THR A 229 10.20 -2.51 -11.81
C THR A 229 11.70 -2.35 -11.95
N ASN A 230 12.32 -3.26 -12.69
CA ASN A 230 13.71 -3.11 -13.11
C ASN A 230 13.88 -2.42 -14.46
N ALA A 231 12.79 -1.94 -15.07
CA ALA A 231 12.85 -1.17 -16.30
C ALA A 231 13.53 0.20 -16.12
N GLN A 232 14.25 0.66 -17.15
CA GLN A 232 14.77 2.01 -17.26
C GLN A 232 13.64 2.99 -17.56
N ILE A 233 13.16 3.66 -16.52
CA ILE A 233 12.04 4.60 -16.59
C ILE A 233 12.43 5.87 -15.84
N ASP A 234 12.23 7.02 -16.48
CA ASP A 234 12.50 8.32 -15.87
C ASP A 234 11.36 8.75 -14.91
N VAL A 235 11.53 9.88 -14.23
CA VAL A 235 10.55 10.37 -13.25
C VAL A 235 9.17 10.61 -13.87
N VAL A 236 9.11 11.01 -15.15
CA VAL A 236 7.84 11.25 -15.86
C VAL A 236 7.15 9.94 -16.18
N GLY A 237 7.90 8.93 -16.61
CA GLY A 237 7.39 7.58 -16.82
C GLY A 237 6.94 6.92 -15.51
N CYS A 238 7.67 7.11 -14.41
CA CYS A 238 7.24 6.66 -13.08
C CYS A 238 5.95 7.36 -12.64
N ALA A 239 5.79 8.66 -12.93
CA ALA A 239 4.54 9.36 -12.66
C ALA A 239 3.37 8.77 -13.46
N ARG A 240 3.59 8.42 -14.74
CA ARG A 240 2.58 7.73 -15.55
C ARG A 240 2.25 6.33 -15.03
N LEU A 241 3.25 5.57 -14.59
CA LEU A 241 3.04 4.27 -13.94
C LEU A 241 2.17 4.38 -12.69
N ALA A 242 2.34 5.43 -11.89
CA ALA A 242 1.50 5.66 -10.72
C ALA A 242 0.02 5.81 -11.12
N LEU A 243 -0.27 6.51 -12.22
CA LEU A 243 -1.63 6.61 -12.77
C LEU A 243 -2.19 5.23 -13.20
N GLN A 244 -1.35 4.35 -13.72
CA GLN A 244 -1.75 2.99 -14.10
C GLN A 244 -2.00 2.10 -12.89
N GLY A 245 -1.24 2.27 -11.81
CA GLY A 245 -1.55 1.65 -10.52
C GLY A 245 -2.95 2.03 -10.05
N HIS A 246 -3.32 3.32 -10.14
CA HIS A 246 -4.68 3.77 -9.83
C HIS A 246 -5.75 3.13 -10.74
N ASN A 247 -5.47 2.90 -12.02
CA ASN A 247 -6.37 2.14 -12.88
C ASN A 247 -6.56 0.70 -12.39
N GLY A 248 -5.51 0.08 -11.85
CA GLY A 248 -5.60 -1.23 -11.20
C GLY A 248 -6.45 -1.21 -9.91
N ILE A 249 -6.33 -0.16 -9.09
CA ILE A 249 -7.21 0.06 -7.94
C ILE A 249 -8.67 0.07 -8.40
N ALA A 250 -9.02 0.87 -9.41
CA ALA A 250 -10.38 0.96 -9.94
C ALA A 250 -10.91 -0.34 -10.60
N ARG A 251 -10.02 -1.24 -11.05
CA ARG A 251 -10.40 -2.57 -11.56
C ARG A 251 -10.79 -3.54 -10.44
N ALA A 252 -10.20 -3.40 -9.27
CA ALA A 252 -10.36 -4.33 -8.15
C ALA A 252 -11.19 -3.78 -7.00
N ILE A 253 -11.42 -2.46 -6.89
CA ILE A 253 -12.14 -1.84 -5.77
C ILE A 253 -13.30 -1.00 -6.28
N ARG A 254 -14.50 -1.20 -5.71
CA ARG A 254 -15.74 -0.53 -6.12
C ARG A 254 -16.60 -0.08 -4.92
N PRO A 255 -16.87 1.24 -4.76
CA PRO A 255 -16.17 2.35 -5.40
C PRO A 255 -14.76 2.54 -4.83
N SER A 256 -13.86 3.15 -5.60
CA SER A 256 -12.52 3.58 -5.16
C SER A 256 -12.35 5.09 -5.35
N HIS A 257 -11.25 5.66 -4.85
CA HIS A 257 -10.92 7.08 -4.99
C HIS A 257 -12.01 8.01 -4.47
N THR A 258 -12.75 7.58 -3.45
CA THR A 258 -13.82 8.37 -2.89
C THR A 258 -13.24 9.53 -2.07
N ARG A 259 -14.11 10.46 -1.66
CA ARG A 259 -13.76 11.51 -0.69
C ARG A 259 -13.35 10.97 0.69
N TYR A 260 -13.56 9.68 0.94
CA TYR A 260 -13.27 9.00 2.20
C TYR A 260 -11.98 8.18 2.15
N ASP A 261 -11.41 8.01 0.96
CA ASP A 261 -10.18 7.24 0.74
C ASP A 261 -8.95 8.15 0.72
N GLY A 262 -7.79 7.65 1.14
CA GLY A 262 -6.47 8.27 1.01
C GLY A 262 -5.60 7.67 -0.08
N ASP A 263 -6.22 7.08 -1.12
CA ASP A 263 -5.54 6.23 -2.10
C ASP A 263 -4.28 6.86 -2.70
N THR A 264 -3.17 6.13 -2.60
CA THR A 264 -1.83 6.59 -3.00
C THR A 264 -1.05 5.45 -3.66
N VAL A 265 -0.42 5.74 -4.81
CA VAL A 265 0.46 4.81 -5.52
C VAL A 265 1.88 5.38 -5.57
N PHE A 266 2.86 4.63 -5.09
CA PHE A 266 4.29 4.88 -5.27
C PHE A 266 4.84 3.99 -6.38
N VAL A 267 5.88 4.47 -7.07
CA VAL A 267 6.61 3.73 -8.09
C VAL A 267 8.10 3.77 -7.79
N LEU A 268 8.78 2.63 -7.92
CA LEU A 268 10.22 2.45 -7.77
C LEU A 268 10.78 1.73 -9.01
N ALA A 269 11.60 2.41 -9.81
CA ALA A 269 12.24 1.87 -11.01
C ALA A 269 13.77 1.78 -10.82
N THR A 270 14.33 0.56 -10.78
CA THR A 270 15.77 0.34 -10.49
C THR A 270 16.69 0.55 -11.69
N GLY A 271 16.14 0.57 -12.92
CA GLY A 271 16.88 0.99 -14.12
C GLY A 271 17.86 -0.03 -14.72
N GLU A 272 17.61 -1.33 -14.56
CA GLU A 272 18.50 -2.40 -15.03
C GLU A 272 18.30 -2.78 -16.50
N VAL A 273 17.07 -2.76 -17.00
CA VAL A 273 16.75 -3.26 -18.35
C VAL A 273 15.98 -2.24 -19.18
N GLU A 274 16.23 -2.21 -20.49
CA GLU A 274 15.35 -1.50 -21.42
C GLU A 274 14.06 -2.30 -21.61
N ALA A 275 12.92 -1.62 -21.50
CA ALA A 275 11.62 -2.22 -21.74
C ALA A 275 10.64 -1.18 -22.31
N PRO A 276 9.69 -1.57 -23.17
CA PRO A 276 8.64 -0.67 -23.62
C PRO A 276 7.80 -0.19 -22.44
N GLN A 277 7.71 1.13 -22.24
CA GLN A 277 6.95 1.72 -21.14
C GLN A 277 5.49 1.22 -21.09
N ASP A 278 4.83 1.08 -22.25
CA ASP A 278 3.45 0.60 -22.34
C ASP A 278 3.27 -0.82 -21.77
N ALA A 279 4.29 -1.68 -21.90
CA ALA A 279 4.26 -3.03 -21.34
C ALA A 279 4.32 -2.98 -19.81
N VAL A 280 5.21 -2.14 -19.25
CA VAL A 280 5.34 -1.93 -17.81
C VAL A 280 4.05 -1.31 -17.24
N GLU A 281 3.48 -0.33 -17.94
CA GLU A 281 2.20 0.31 -17.60
C GLU A 281 1.03 -0.70 -17.55
N ALA A 282 0.94 -1.58 -18.54
CA ALA A 282 -0.09 -2.62 -18.57
C ALA A 282 0.07 -3.62 -17.41
N LEU A 283 1.30 -4.05 -17.12
CA LEU A 283 1.61 -4.96 -16.01
C LEU A 283 1.39 -4.29 -14.64
N ALA A 284 1.71 -3.01 -14.48
CA ALA A 284 1.46 -2.27 -13.25
C ALA A 284 -0.04 -2.21 -12.92
N ALA A 285 -0.89 -1.90 -13.91
CA ALA A 285 -2.34 -1.88 -13.73
C ALA A 285 -2.93 -3.28 -13.46
N LYS A 286 -2.42 -4.32 -14.14
CA LYS A 286 -2.82 -5.71 -13.90
C LYS A 286 -2.39 -6.17 -12.50
N GLY A 287 -1.14 -5.95 -12.15
CA GLY A 287 -0.54 -6.34 -10.88
C GLY A 287 -1.13 -5.64 -9.68
N THR A 288 -1.51 -4.37 -9.82
CA THR A 288 -2.22 -3.69 -8.75
C THR A 288 -3.56 -4.35 -8.45
N ALA A 289 -4.33 -4.71 -9.48
CA ALA A 289 -5.58 -5.45 -9.27
C ALA A 289 -5.33 -6.85 -8.67
N GLY A 290 -4.28 -7.56 -9.12
CA GLY A 290 -3.89 -8.86 -8.57
C GLY A 290 -3.48 -8.79 -7.10
N ALA A 291 -2.60 -7.85 -6.75
CA ALA A 291 -2.10 -7.64 -5.40
C ALA A 291 -3.22 -7.27 -4.41
N ILE A 292 -4.18 -6.44 -4.83
CA ILE A 292 -5.36 -6.10 -4.03
C ILE A 292 -6.21 -7.34 -3.72
N ARG A 293 -6.45 -8.19 -4.73
CA ARG A 293 -7.20 -9.44 -4.52
C ARG A 293 -6.43 -10.41 -3.64
N SER A 294 -5.13 -10.54 -3.86
CA SER A 294 -4.27 -11.38 -3.02
C SER A 294 -4.29 -10.92 -1.55
N ALA A 295 -4.23 -9.61 -1.31
CA ALA A 295 -4.25 -9.03 0.04
C ALA A 295 -5.48 -9.47 0.87
N VAL A 296 -6.67 -9.41 0.28
CA VAL A 296 -7.91 -9.79 0.99
C VAL A 296 -8.12 -11.29 1.07
N MET A 297 -7.63 -12.05 0.09
CA MET A 297 -7.73 -13.51 0.10
C MET A 297 -6.75 -14.18 1.06
N SER A 298 -5.62 -13.53 1.34
CA SER A 298 -4.65 -13.95 2.36
C SER A 298 -4.94 -13.41 3.75
N ALA A 299 -5.90 -12.49 3.89
CA ALA A 299 -6.23 -11.86 5.17
C ALA A 299 -6.90 -12.84 6.14
N GLU A 300 -6.39 -12.87 7.38
CA GLU A 300 -6.95 -13.67 8.46
C GLU A 300 -7.94 -12.86 9.31
N ALA A 301 -8.95 -13.54 9.83
CA ALA A 301 -9.91 -12.98 10.78
C ALA A 301 -9.21 -12.34 12.00
N GLY A 302 -9.71 -11.20 12.45
CA GLY A 302 -9.10 -10.43 13.55
C GLY A 302 -9.88 -9.18 13.89
N GLY A 303 -9.75 -8.65 15.11
CA GLY A 303 -10.43 -7.41 15.53
C GLY A 303 -11.97 -7.46 15.41
N GLY A 304 -12.56 -8.66 15.51
CA GLY A 304 -14.00 -8.88 15.33
C GLY A 304 -14.48 -8.89 13.87
N LEU A 305 -13.57 -8.86 12.89
CA LEU A 305 -13.90 -8.96 11.47
C LEU A 305 -13.52 -10.32 10.90
N PRO A 306 -14.36 -10.94 10.05
CA PRO A 306 -14.04 -12.19 9.36
C PRO A 306 -13.02 -11.98 8.24
N GLY A 307 -12.28 -13.03 7.89
CA GLY A 307 -11.52 -13.10 6.64
C GLY A 307 -12.44 -13.35 5.44
N ALA A 308 -12.00 -12.93 4.24
CA ALA A 308 -12.77 -13.17 3.01
C ALA A 308 -12.98 -14.65 2.72
N CYS A 309 -11.92 -15.46 2.91
CA CYS A 309 -11.97 -16.91 2.72
C CYS A 309 -12.96 -17.61 3.66
N ASP A 310 -13.21 -17.07 4.85
CA ASP A 310 -14.16 -17.66 5.81
C ASP A 310 -15.60 -17.52 5.32
N ILE A 311 -15.91 -16.41 4.65
CA ILE A 311 -17.24 -16.11 4.11
C ILE A 311 -17.48 -16.90 2.83
N LEU A 312 -16.50 -16.91 1.92
CA LEU A 312 -16.64 -17.57 0.61
C LEU A 312 -16.73 -19.10 0.68
N ARG A 313 -16.36 -19.70 1.81
CA ARG A 313 -16.41 -21.15 2.04
C ARG A 313 -17.66 -21.61 2.81
N ALA A 314 -18.43 -20.68 3.36
CA ALA A 314 -19.65 -20.93 4.13
C ALA A 314 -20.85 -21.23 3.21
#